data_AF-A0A4V1FXX7-F1
#
_entry.id   AF-A0A4V1FXX7-F1
#
_cell.length_a   1.000
_cell.length_b   1.000
_cell.length_c   1.000
_cell.angle_alpha   90.00
_cell.angle_beta   90.00
_cell.angle_gamma   90.00
#
_symmetry.space_group_name_H-M   'P 1'
#
loop_
_entity.id
_entity.type
_entity.pdbx_description
1 polymer ?
#
loop_
_entity_poly.entity_id
_entity_poly.type
_entity_poly.pdbx_seq_one_letter_code
_entity_poly.pdbx_strand_id
1 'polypeptide(L)'
;MSTESISDRRKHIRSVSVTALSALLGVAAALASATWVGLSDAAAQNTQALAFVLGAVFVQYVLINVSGIYGDDEFGAKHYLFIAFMTFALWFVTWGILLTAEASG
;
A
#
# COMPACT_ATOMS: atom_id res chain seq x y z
N MET A 1 -9.32 31.24 16.44
CA MET A 1 -8.72 30.11 17.18
C MET A 1 -9.48 28.78 17.01
N SER A 2 -10.82 28.74 16.90
CA SER A 2 -11.56 27.46 16.67
C SER A 2 -11.40 26.84 15.27
N THR A 3 -11.05 27.62 14.24
CA THR A 3 -10.90 27.15 12.85
C THR A 3 -9.55 26.48 12.59
N GLU A 4 -8.51 26.92 13.31
CA GLU A 4 -7.14 26.40 13.22
C GLU A 4 -7.05 24.96 13.70
N SER A 5 -7.65 24.64 14.86
CA SER A 5 -7.71 23.28 15.41
C SER A 5 -8.47 22.28 14.53
N ILE A 6 -9.51 22.75 13.82
CA ILE A 6 -10.27 21.94 12.85
C ILE A 6 -9.40 21.62 11.62
N SER A 7 -8.60 22.58 11.14
CA SER A 7 -7.71 22.35 9.99
C SER A 7 -6.59 21.36 10.30
N ASP A 8 -5.99 21.44 11.48
CA ASP A 8 -4.91 20.53 11.89
C ASP A 8 -5.40 19.09 12.08
N ARG A 9 -6.60 18.93 12.67
CA ARG A 9 -7.21 17.60 12.80
C ARG A 9 -7.44 16.94 11.44
N ARG A 10 -7.93 17.68 10.43
CA ARG A 10 -8.13 17.14 9.07
C ARG A 10 -6.81 16.72 8.42
N LYS A 11 -5.75 17.52 8.59
CA LYS A 11 -4.41 17.19 8.08
C LYS A 11 -3.87 15.90 8.72
N HIS A 12 -4.04 15.76 10.04
CA HIS A 12 -3.62 14.56 10.76
C HIS A 12 -4.38 13.30 10.33
N ILE A 13 -5.72 13.37 10.25
CA ILE A 13 -6.54 12.22 9.83
C ILE A 13 -6.17 11.79 8.40
N ARG A 14 -5.94 12.74 7.49
CA ARG A 14 -5.51 12.47 6.11
C ARG A 14 -4.18 11.73 6.07
N SER A 15 -3.16 12.21 6.78
CA SER A 15 -1.83 11.56 6.76
C SER A 15 -1.87 10.16 7.38
N VAL A 16 -2.60 9.97 8.49
CA VAL A 16 -2.79 8.67 9.12
C VAL A 16 -3.54 7.71 8.19
N SER A 17 -4.60 8.18 7.54
CA SER A 17 -5.41 7.34 6.64
C SER A 17 -4.62 6.87 5.43
N VAL A 18 -3.82 7.74 4.80
CA VAL A 18 -2.99 7.35 3.64
C VAL A 18 -1.92 6.34 4.05
N THR A 19 -1.31 6.51 5.22
CA THR A 19 -0.33 5.55 5.74
C THR A 19 -0.97 4.21 6.07
N ALA A 20 -2.12 4.21 6.75
CA ALA A 20 -2.84 2.98 7.10
C ALA A 20 -3.34 2.24 5.86
N LEU A 21 -3.94 2.94 4.89
CA LEU A 21 -4.44 2.34 3.66
C LEU A 21 -3.33 1.73 2.81
N SER A 22 -2.21 2.45 2.64
CA SER A 22 -1.06 1.93 1.88
C SER A 22 -0.44 0.70 2.53
N ALA A 23 -0.30 0.71 3.85
CA ALA A 23 0.19 -0.46 4.60
C ALA A 23 -0.77 -1.66 4.49
N LEU A 24 -2.06 -1.45 4.73
CA LEU A 24 -3.07 -2.52 4.69
C LEU A 24 -3.21 -3.12 3.28
N LEU A 25 -3.16 -2.29 2.23
CA LEU A 25 -3.21 -2.78 0.86
C LEU A 25 -1.92 -3.52 0.46
N GLY A 26 -0.76 -3.13 0.98
CA GLY A 26 0.47 -3.91 0.82
C GLY A 26 0.34 -5.31 1.40
N VAL A 27 -0.18 -5.43 2.63
CA VAL A 27 -0.44 -6.73 3.28
C VAL A 27 -1.48 -7.53 2.49
N ALA A 28 -2.59 -6.91 2.07
CA ALA A 28 -3.63 -7.58 1.28
C ALA A 28 -3.09 -8.08 -0.07
N ALA A 29 -2.22 -7.32 -0.73
CA ALA A 29 -1.56 -7.73 -1.97
C ALA A 29 -0.63 -8.94 -1.73
N ALA A 30 0.02 -9.04 -0.58
CA ALA A 30 0.89 -10.18 -0.25
C ALA A 30 0.07 -11.44 -0.05
N LEU A 31 -1.06 -11.33 0.66
CA LEU A 31 -2.00 -12.45 0.81
C LEU A 31 -2.59 -12.88 -0.53
N ALA A 32 -2.97 -11.93 -1.40
CA ALA A 32 -3.44 -12.23 -2.75
C ALA A 32 -2.37 -12.90 -3.63
N SER A 33 -1.12 -12.48 -3.47
CA SER A 33 0.01 -13.14 -4.13
C SER A 33 0.13 -14.59 -3.63
N ALA A 34 -0.16 -14.86 -2.35
CA ALA A 34 0.06 -16.18 -1.70
C ALA A 34 -0.94 -17.19 -2.21
N THR A 35 -2.18 -16.75 -2.32
CA THR A 35 -3.27 -17.56 -2.81
C THR A 35 -3.15 -17.83 -4.32
N TRP A 36 -2.60 -16.90 -5.09
CA TRP A 36 -2.51 -17.02 -6.54
C TRP A 36 -1.25 -17.76 -7.02
N VAL A 37 -0.09 -17.37 -6.52
CA VAL A 37 1.21 -17.88 -6.96
C VAL A 37 1.67 -19.06 -6.10
N GLY A 38 1.16 -19.18 -4.87
CA GLY A 38 1.59 -20.16 -3.89
C GLY A 38 2.78 -19.68 -3.05
N LEU A 39 3.30 -20.56 -2.20
CA LEU A 39 4.40 -20.28 -1.28
C LEU A 39 5.68 -21.09 -1.52
N SER A 40 5.71 -21.94 -2.55
CA SER A 40 6.90 -22.73 -2.90
C SER A 40 8.12 -21.88 -3.30
N ASP A 41 9.32 -22.46 -3.32
CA ASP A 41 10.54 -21.81 -3.83
C ASP A 41 10.38 -21.23 -5.26
N ALA A 42 9.59 -21.88 -6.12
CA ALA A 42 9.30 -21.38 -7.46
C ALA A 42 8.44 -20.10 -7.44
N ALA A 43 7.59 -19.92 -6.41
CA ALA A 43 6.77 -18.74 -6.22
C ALA A 43 7.63 -17.50 -5.89
N ALA A 44 8.75 -17.69 -5.19
CA ALA A 44 9.67 -16.61 -4.85
C ALA A 44 10.31 -15.94 -6.09
N GLN A 45 10.46 -16.69 -7.19
CA GLN A 45 11.03 -16.19 -8.44
C GLN A 45 9.96 -15.67 -9.42
N ASN A 46 8.67 -15.77 -9.08
CA ASN A 46 7.60 -15.44 -10.01
C ASN A 46 7.29 -13.94 -9.98
N THR A 47 7.57 -13.27 -11.11
CA THR A 47 7.32 -11.83 -11.31
C THR A 47 5.83 -11.47 -11.38
N GLN A 48 4.93 -12.45 -11.56
CA GLN A 48 3.48 -12.21 -11.56
C GLN A 48 2.99 -11.66 -10.22
N ALA A 49 3.67 -11.97 -9.11
CA ALA A 49 3.32 -11.42 -7.80
C ALA A 49 3.42 -9.88 -7.76
N LEU A 50 4.28 -9.28 -8.59
CA LEU A 50 4.40 -7.82 -8.71
C LEU A 50 3.15 -7.17 -9.32
N ALA A 51 2.35 -7.92 -10.09
CA ALA A 51 1.11 -7.41 -10.65
C ALA A 51 0.10 -7.02 -9.56
N PHE A 52 0.09 -7.72 -8.42
CA PHE A 52 -0.75 -7.37 -7.27
C PHE A 52 -0.33 -6.07 -6.61
N VAL A 53 0.97 -5.79 -6.53
CA VAL A 53 1.48 -4.50 -6.03
C VAL A 53 1.08 -3.37 -6.96
N LEU A 54 1.27 -3.54 -8.27
CA LEU A 54 0.86 -2.54 -9.27
C LEU A 54 -0.65 -2.29 -9.21
N GLY A 55 -1.46 -3.35 -9.08
CA GLY A 55 -2.90 -3.25 -8.90
C GLY A 55 -3.28 -2.50 -7.62
N ALA A 56 -2.65 -2.82 -6.49
CA ALA A 56 -2.89 -2.13 -5.22
C ALA A 56 -2.52 -0.64 -5.27
N VAL A 57 -1.39 -0.30 -5.91
CA VAL A 57 -0.98 1.09 -6.13
C VAL A 57 -1.97 1.82 -7.05
N PHE A 58 -2.44 1.17 -8.11
CA PHE A 58 -3.44 1.74 -9.01
C PHE A 58 -4.77 2.01 -8.30
N VAL A 59 -5.25 1.07 -7.48
CA VAL A 59 -6.48 1.26 -6.67
C VAL A 59 -6.31 2.45 -5.72
N GLN A 60 -5.17 2.60 -5.07
CA GLN A 60 -4.90 3.75 -4.19
C GLN A 60 -4.89 5.07 -4.97
N TYR A 61 -4.28 5.08 -6.16
CA TYR A 61 -4.29 6.24 -7.04
C TYR A 61 -5.72 6.67 -7.38
N VAL A 62 -6.56 5.72 -7.80
CA VAL A 62 -7.96 5.99 -8.15
C VAL A 62 -8.74 6.50 -6.93
N LEU A 63 -8.61 5.85 -5.78
CA LEU A 63 -9.29 6.26 -4.55
C LEU A 63 -8.92 7.69 -4.13
N ILE A 64 -7.64 8.04 -4.19
CA ILE A 64 -7.19 9.37 -3.77
C ILE A 64 -7.70 10.45 -4.73
N ASN A 65 -7.64 10.21 -6.05
CA ASN A 65 -8.17 11.16 -7.02
C ASN A 65 -9.68 11.34 -6.92
N VAL A 66 -10.44 10.26 -6.73
CA VAL A 66 -11.92 10.34 -6.62
C VAL A 66 -12.36 10.98 -5.31
N SER A 67 -11.62 10.76 -4.23
CA SER A 67 -12.02 11.22 -2.89
C SER A 67 -11.89 12.73 -2.68
N GLY A 68 -11.17 13.46 -3.55
CA GLY A 68 -10.98 14.92 -3.43
C GLY A 68 -10.32 15.36 -2.11
N ILE A 69 -9.67 14.44 -1.39
CA ILE A 69 -9.02 14.70 -0.09
C ILE A 69 -7.82 15.66 -0.24
N TYR A 70 -7.29 15.78 -1.46
CA TYR A 70 -6.25 16.72 -1.84
C TYR A 70 -6.85 17.78 -2.76
N GLY A 71 -6.52 19.05 -2.53
CA GLY A 71 -6.70 20.08 -3.56
C GLY A 71 -5.71 19.85 -4.70
N ASP A 72 -6.05 20.31 -5.91
CA ASP A 72 -5.30 20.03 -7.15
C ASP A 72 -3.79 20.36 -7.05
N ASP A 73 -3.41 21.34 -6.23
CA ASP A 73 -2.01 21.77 -6.05
C ASP A 73 -1.26 21.08 -4.90
N GLU A 74 -1.91 20.26 -4.08
CA GLU A 74 -1.29 19.69 -2.87
C GLU A 74 -0.77 18.25 -3.07
N PHE A 75 -1.19 17.56 -4.14
CA PHE A 75 -0.79 16.18 -4.40
C PHE A 75 0.37 16.08 -5.40
N GLY A 76 1.59 16.14 -4.87
CA GLY A 76 2.82 16.04 -5.67
C GLY A 76 3.45 14.63 -5.76
N ALA A 77 4.55 14.55 -6.52
CA ALA A 77 5.35 13.34 -6.74
C ALA A 77 5.75 12.59 -5.45
N LYS A 78 6.00 13.32 -4.37
CA LYS A 78 6.32 12.75 -3.05
C LYS A 78 5.24 11.79 -2.55
N HIS A 79 3.97 12.12 -2.74
CA HIS A 79 2.87 11.29 -2.24
C HIS A 79 2.73 10.01 -3.04
N TYR A 80 2.89 10.08 -4.36
CA TYR A 80 2.94 8.89 -5.21
C TYR A 80 4.10 7.97 -4.82
N LEU A 81 5.28 8.53 -4.60
CA LEU A 81 6.44 7.76 -4.18
C LEU A 81 6.23 7.13 -2.80
N PHE A 82 5.65 7.87 -1.85
CA PHE A 82 5.31 7.35 -0.53
C PHE A 82 4.35 6.16 -0.62
N ILE A 83 3.26 6.30 -1.37
CA ILE A 83 2.24 5.25 -1.53
C ILE A 83 2.85 4.01 -2.19
N ALA A 84 3.57 4.19 -3.29
CA ALA A 84 4.19 3.08 -4.01
C ALA A 84 5.21 2.36 -3.13
N PHE A 85 6.08 3.11 -2.46
CA PHE A 85 7.11 2.56 -1.58
C PHE A 85 6.50 1.83 -0.37
N MET A 86 5.55 2.44 0.33
CA MET A 86 4.91 1.83 1.50
C MET A 86 4.15 0.57 1.14
N THR A 87 3.40 0.59 0.03
CA THR A 87 2.66 -0.59 -0.44
C THR A 87 3.61 -1.71 -0.82
N PHE A 88 4.69 -1.39 -1.55
CA PHE A 88 5.71 -2.37 -1.94
C PHE A 88 6.44 -2.95 -0.73
N ALA A 89 6.86 -2.11 0.22
CA ALA A 89 7.61 -2.54 1.40
C ALA A 89 6.78 -3.50 2.26
N LEU A 90 5.52 -3.16 2.55
CA LEU A 90 4.65 -4.04 3.34
C LEU A 90 4.30 -5.33 2.60
N TRP A 91 4.08 -5.25 1.28
CA TRP A 91 3.91 -6.43 0.45
C TRP A 91 5.14 -7.35 0.54
N PHE A 92 6.33 -6.81 0.29
CA PHE A 92 7.58 -7.58 0.22
C PHE A 92 7.91 -8.25 1.56
N VAL A 93 7.79 -7.52 2.67
CA VAL A 93 8.05 -8.08 4.01
C VAL A 93 7.04 -9.16 4.34
N THR A 94 5.75 -8.93 4.12
CA THR A 94 4.70 -9.92 4.41
C THR A 94 4.88 -11.17 3.54
N TRP A 95 5.16 -10.97 2.25
CA TRP A 95 5.44 -12.04 1.28
C TRP A 95 6.63 -12.89 1.70
N GLY A 96 7.75 -12.25 2.03
CA GLY A 96 8.96 -12.93 2.48
C GLY A 96 8.76 -13.73 3.77
N ILE A 97 7.98 -13.20 4.72
CA ILE A 97 7.63 -13.93 5.95
C ILE A 97 6.83 -15.20 5.62
N LEU A 98 5.82 -15.10 4.74
CA LEU A 98 4.99 -16.27 4.37
C LEU A 98 5.80 -17.35 3.65
N LEU A 99 6.66 -16.96 2.71
CA LEU A 99 7.57 -17.88 2.02
C LEU A 99 8.53 -18.56 3.00
N THR A 100 9.12 -17.80 3.92
CA THR A 100 10.07 -18.34 4.90
C THR A 100 9.39 -19.27 5.90
N ALA A 101 8.16 -18.95 6.30
CA ALA A 101 7.36 -19.79 7.19
C ALA A 101 6.99 -21.13 6.54
N GLU A 102 6.73 -21.16 5.23
CA GLU A 102 6.49 -22.41 4.49
C GLU A 102 7.78 -23.23 4.33
N ALA A 103 8.89 -22.59 4.00
CA ALA A 103 10.20 -23.27 3.88
C ALA A 103 10.73 -23.88 5.20
N SER A 104 10.18 -23.49 6.35
CA SER A 104 10.58 -23.98 7.68
C SER A 104 9.60 -24.97 8.32
N GLY A 105 8.45 -25.24 7.69
CA GLY A 105 7.45 -26.22 8.12
C GLY A 105 7.61 -27.57 7.44
#